data_AF-A0A4P9YTJ0-F1
#
_entry.id   AF-A0A4P9YTJ0-F1
#
_cell.length_a   1.000
_cell.length_b   1.000
_cell.length_c   1.000
_cell.angle_alpha   90.00
_cell.angle_beta   90.00
_cell.angle_gamma   90.00
#
_symmetry.space_group_name_H-M   'P 1'
#
loop_
_entity.id
_entity.type
_entity.pdbx_description
1 polymer ?
#
loop_
_entity_poly.entity_id
_entity_poly.type
_entity_poly.pdbx_seq_one_letter_code
_entity_poly.pdbx_strand_id
1 'polypeptide(L)'
;MLASPEQPNEATRQAEPEPTLPVPLHSDSFGFPYQPYTIQEDFMKNLYSALEQRQVGIFESPTGTGKTLSIICGSLKWLNDHSQRLDIAKETLQSQLIQQNTSGR
;
A
#
# COMPACT_ATOMS: atom_id res chain seq x y z
N MET A 1 -6.75 5.07 -50.99
CA MET A 1 -6.10 5.24 -49.67
C MET A 1 -6.88 4.42 -48.67
N LEU A 2 -6.28 3.36 -48.16
CA LEU A 2 -6.90 2.41 -47.23
C LEU A 2 -6.99 3.09 -45.85
N ALA A 3 -8.15 3.03 -45.22
CA ALA A 3 -8.33 3.45 -43.83
C ALA A 3 -7.52 2.51 -42.91
N SER A 4 -6.64 3.08 -42.10
CA SER A 4 -5.92 2.33 -41.05
C SER A 4 -6.92 1.77 -40.03
N PRO A 5 -6.70 0.56 -39.50
CA PRO A 5 -7.58 -0.02 -38.50
C PRO A 5 -7.36 0.69 -37.14
N GLU A 6 -8.44 1.22 -36.57
CA GLU A 6 -8.47 1.71 -35.19
C GLU A 6 -7.95 0.63 -34.26
N GLN A 7 -6.86 0.94 -33.54
CA GLN A 7 -6.37 0.11 -32.44
C GLN A 7 -7.45 0.08 -31.33
N PRO A 8 -7.65 -1.04 -30.62
CA PRO A 8 -8.63 -1.08 -29.54
C PRO A 8 -8.19 -0.11 -28.44
N ASN A 9 -9.06 0.83 -28.10
CA ASN A 9 -8.88 1.74 -26.98
C ASN A 9 -8.51 0.92 -25.74
N GLU A 10 -7.26 1.08 -25.30
CA GLU A 10 -6.75 0.67 -24.00
C GLU A 10 -7.49 1.54 -22.98
N ALA A 11 -8.75 1.18 -22.75
CA ALA A 11 -9.57 1.75 -21.71
C ALA A 11 -8.76 1.62 -20.43
N THR A 12 -8.20 2.76 -20.03
CA THR A 12 -7.56 2.94 -18.74
C THR A 12 -8.59 2.44 -17.75
N ARG A 13 -8.33 1.26 -17.18
CA ARG A 13 -8.99 0.80 -15.96
C ARG A 13 -8.58 1.81 -14.90
N GLN A 14 -9.26 2.95 -14.87
CA GLN A 14 -9.27 3.81 -13.70
C GLN A 14 -10.00 2.99 -12.65
N ALA A 15 -9.24 2.11 -11.97
CA ALA A 15 -9.67 1.59 -10.70
C ALA A 15 -9.98 2.82 -9.85
N GLU A 16 -11.17 2.85 -9.24
CA GLU A 16 -11.49 3.86 -8.24
C GLU A 16 -10.31 3.97 -7.27
N PRO A 17 -9.92 5.18 -6.83
CA PRO A 17 -8.76 5.33 -5.97
C PRO A 17 -9.01 4.57 -4.69
N GLU A 18 -8.36 3.41 -4.57
CA GLU A 18 -8.32 2.61 -3.34
C GLU A 18 -7.95 3.56 -2.19
N PRO A 19 -8.67 3.52 -1.05
CA PRO A 19 -8.41 4.42 0.06
C PRO A 19 -6.95 4.26 0.50
N THR A 20 -6.18 5.33 0.43
CA THR A 20 -4.74 5.33 0.74
C THR A 20 -4.52 4.98 2.20
N LEU A 21 -3.58 4.09 2.47
CA LEU A 21 -3.22 3.76 3.85
C LEU A 21 -2.52 4.95 4.53
N PRO A 22 -2.92 5.32 5.76
CA PRO A 22 -2.22 6.35 6.52
C PRO A 22 -0.85 5.83 6.94
N VAL A 23 0.18 6.66 6.79
CA VAL A 23 1.53 6.32 7.27
C VAL A 23 1.48 6.15 8.80
N PRO A 24 2.02 5.06 9.37
CA PRO A 24 2.01 4.85 10.81
C PRO A 24 2.70 5.99 11.55
N LEU A 25 1.99 6.59 12.52
CA LEU A 25 2.47 7.74 13.28
C LEU A 25 3.59 7.38 14.26
N HIS A 26 3.45 6.23 14.93
CA HIS A 26 4.32 5.78 16.01
C HIS A 26 5.28 4.69 15.54
N SER A 27 6.51 4.73 16.04
CA SER A 27 7.56 3.74 15.78
C SER A 27 7.14 2.31 16.11
N ASP A 28 6.41 2.13 17.21
CA ASP A 28 5.95 0.82 17.68
C ASP A 28 5.04 0.12 16.67
N SER A 29 4.41 0.88 15.77
CA SER A 29 3.55 0.33 14.72
C SER A 29 4.32 -0.47 13.67
N PHE A 30 5.63 -0.25 13.53
CA PHE A 30 6.46 -0.95 12.55
C PHE A 30 6.99 -2.30 13.06
N GLY A 31 6.68 -2.70 14.29
CA GLY A 31 7.17 -3.95 14.87
C GLY A 31 8.69 -3.98 15.00
N PHE A 32 9.33 -2.82 15.22
CA PHE A 32 10.75 -2.75 15.48
C PHE A 32 11.04 -3.41 16.85
N PRO A 33 12.09 -4.24 16.98
CA PRO A 33 12.30 -5.04 18.20
C PRO A 33 12.71 -4.22 19.44
N TYR A 34 13.08 -2.95 19.26
CA TYR A 34 13.51 -2.01 20.29
C TYR A 34 13.00 -0.61 19.94
N GLN A 35 13.20 0.39 20.82
CA GLN A 35 12.93 1.78 20.44
C GLN A 35 13.84 2.18 19.27
N PRO A 36 13.30 2.48 18.09
CA PRO A 36 14.12 2.87 16.95
C PRO A 36 14.69 4.27 17.15
N TYR A 37 15.86 4.52 16.55
CA TYR A 37 16.37 5.87 16.40
C TYR A 37 15.49 6.66 15.43
N THR A 38 15.46 7.98 15.57
CA THR A 38 14.70 8.87 14.68
C THR A 38 15.00 8.62 13.20
N ILE A 39 16.26 8.41 12.83
CA ILE A 39 16.65 8.08 11.45
C ILE A 39 16.06 6.76 10.94
N GLN A 40 15.87 5.77 11.81
CA GLN A 40 15.24 4.49 11.46
C GLN A 40 13.73 4.67 11.31
N GLU A 41 13.10 5.48 12.16
CA GLU A 41 11.68 5.83 12.06
C GLU A 41 11.38 6.55 10.75
N ASP A 42 12.15 7.60 10.44
CA ASP A 42 11.99 8.38 9.22
C ASP A 42 12.21 7.50 7.98
N PHE A 43 13.22 6.62 8.03
CA PHE A 43 13.45 5.64 6.98
C PHE A 43 12.22 4.75 6.75
N MET A 44 11.65 4.18 7.81
CA MET A 44 10.47 3.30 7.72
C MET A 44 9.24 4.04 7.22
N LYS A 45 8.99 5.27 7.68
CA LYS A 45 7.87 6.12 7.25
C LYS A 45 7.96 6.50 5.77
N ASN A 46 9.15 6.88 5.31
CA ASN A 46 9.39 7.23 3.92
C ASN A 46 9.30 5.99 3.01
N LEU A 47 9.82 4.85 3.45
CA LEU A 47 9.68 3.57 2.74
C LEU A 47 8.20 3.17 2.61
N TYR A 48 7.44 3.20 3.70
CA TYR A 48 6.01 2.89 3.71
C TYR A 48 5.25 3.77 2.71
N SER A 49 5.53 5.08 2.72
CA SER A 49 4.91 6.05 1.81
C SER A 49 5.21 5.74 0.35
N ALA A 50 6.48 5.43 0.03
CA ALA A 50 6.89 5.09 -1.33
C ALA A 50 6.20 3.80 -1.83
N LEU A 51 6.08 2.79 -0.96
CA LEU A 51 5.37 1.54 -1.27
C LEU A 51 3.88 1.80 -1.55
N GLU A 52 3.20 2.57 -0.69
CA GLU A 52 1.78 2.88 -0.87
C GLU A 52 1.52 3.67 -2.15
N GLN A 53 2.41 4.59 -2.49
CA GLN A 53 2.33 5.40 -3.71
C GLN A 53 2.79 4.66 -4.96
N ARG A 54 3.25 3.40 -4.83
CA ARG A 54 3.81 2.59 -5.93
C ARG A 54 4.98 3.29 -6.65
N GLN A 55 5.82 3.98 -5.88
CA GLN A 55 6.95 4.77 -6.37
C GLN A 55 8.30 4.09 -6.12
N VAL A 56 9.31 4.52 -6.89
CA VAL A 56 10.71 4.19 -6.62
C VAL A 56 11.25 5.16 -5.58
N GLY A 57 11.68 4.65 -4.42
CA GLY A 57 12.33 5.45 -3.38
C GLY A 57 13.85 5.19 -3.35
N ILE A 58 14.64 6.27 -3.32
CA ILE A 58 16.09 6.21 -3.15
C ILE A 58 16.39 6.59 -1.69
N PHE A 59 16.96 5.64 -0.93
CA PHE A 59 17.17 5.81 0.50
C PHE A 59 18.65 5.62 0.89
N GLU A 60 19.23 6.68 1.43
CA GLU A 60 20.55 6.64 2.06
C GLU A 60 20.44 6.58 3.58
N SER A 61 21.34 5.82 4.20
CA SER A 61 21.46 5.75 5.65
C SER A 61 22.93 5.46 5.99
N PRO A 62 23.49 6.09 7.04
CA PRO A 62 24.85 5.79 7.48
C PRO A 62 25.05 4.30 7.79
N THR A 63 26.27 3.80 7.67
CA THR A 63 26.56 2.40 8.04
C THR A 63 26.36 2.19 9.54
N GLY A 64 25.81 1.03 9.92
CA GLY A 64 25.62 0.65 11.34
C GLY A 64 24.33 1.14 11.97
N THR A 65 23.46 1.85 11.24
CA THR A 65 22.15 2.34 11.73
C THR A 65 21.02 1.34 11.52
N GLY A 66 21.31 0.08 11.16
CA GLY A 66 20.27 -0.95 11.01
C GLY A 66 19.39 -0.81 9.77
N LYS A 67 19.89 -0.27 8.65
CA LYS A 67 19.15 -0.13 7.37
C LYS A 67 18.36 -1.38 6.97
N THR A 68 18.99 -2.56 7.04
CA THR A 68 18.33 -3.83 6.70
C THR A 68 17.10 -4.07 7.58
N LEU A 69 17.21 -3.83 8.88
CA LEU A 69 16.10 -4.03 9.81
C LEU A 69 14.99 -3.00 9.55
N SER A 70 15.33 -1.73 9.31
CA SER A 70 14.35 -0.69 8.92
C SER A 70 13.62 -1.05 7.62
N ILE A 71 14.31 -1.58 6.61
CA ILE A 71 13.66 -2.05 5.38
C ILE A 71 12.66 -3.17 5.69
N ILE A 72 13.08 -4.19 6.43
CA ILE A 72 12.23 -5.35 6.76
C ILE A 72 10.98 -4.90 7.53
N CYS A 73 11.15 -4.13 8.61
CA CYS A 73 10.05 -3.65 9.44
C CYS A 73 9.08 -2.76 8.64
N GLY A 74 9.61 -1.79 7.87
CA GLY A 74 8.80 -0.90 7.03
C GLY A 74 8.01 -1.65 5.96
N SER A 75 8.66 -2.58 5.24
CA SER A 75 8.03 -3.37 4.18
C SER A 75 6.99 -4.34 4.70
N LEU A 76 7.27 -5.07 5.79
CA LEU A 76 6.32 -6.01 6.37
C LEU A 76 5.10 -5.31 6.95
N LYS A 77 5.29 -4.15 7.60
CA LYS A 77 4.18 -3.34 8.10
C LYS A 77 3.26 -2.90 6.95
N TRP A 78 3.83 -2.35 5.87
CA TRP A 78 3.03 -1.98 4.69
C TRP A 78 2.29 -3.18 4.09
N LEU A 79 2.98 -4.32 3.94
CA LEU A 79 2.39 -5.53 3.36
C LEU A 79 1.19 -6.03 4.19
N ASN A 80 1.32 -6.04 5.52
CA ASN A 80 0.25 -6.45 6.42
C ASN A 80 -0.96 -5.52 6.32
N ASP A 81 -0.74 -4.21 6.37
CA ASP A 81 -1.81 -3.22 6.27
C ASP A 81 -2.50 -3.28 4.90
N HIS A 82 -1.72 -3.50 3.85
CA HIS A 82 -2.22 -3.69 2.50
C HIS A 82 -3.12 -4.94 2.39
N SER A 83 -2.67 -6.07 2.94
CA SER A 83 -3.48 -7.31 2.98
C SER A 83 -4.79 -7.09 3.73
N GLN A 84 -4.72 -6.48 4.93
CA GLN A 84 -5.91 -6.21 5.74
C GLN A 84 -6.91 -5.30 5.02
N ARG A 85 -6.44 -4.27 4.30
CA ARG A 85 -7.31 -3.42 3.48
C ARG A 85 -8.04 -4.23 2.40
N LEU A 86 -7.34 -5.13 1.72
CA LEU A 86 -7.94 -5.98 0.69
C LEU A 86 -8.99 -6.95 1.27
N ASP A 87 -8.74 -7.50 2.45
CA ASP A 87 -9.69 -8.36 3.14
C ASP A 87 -10.98 -7.59 3.50
N ILE A 88 -10.85 -6.39 4.07
CA ILE A 88 -11.98 -5.51 4.39
C ILE A 88 -12.77 -5.12 3.13
N ALA A 89 -12.06 -4.76 2.05
CA ALA A 89 -12.70 -4.40 0.78
C ALA A 89 -13.51 -5.59 0.22
N LYS A 90 -12.95 -6.80 0.29
CA LYS A 90 -13.61 -8.03 -0.14
C LYS A 90 -14.87 -8.32 0.68
N GLU A 91 -14.81 -8.23 2.01
CA GLU A 91 -15.96 -8.43 2.89
C GLU A 91 -17.07 -7.38 2.65
N THR A 92 -16.67 -6.13 2.40
CA THR A 92 -17.59 -5.03 2.09
C THR A 92 -18.34 -5.31 0.78
N LEU A 93 -17.62 -5.70 -0.27
CA LEU A 93 -18.22 -6.07 -1.56
C LEU A 93 -19.16 -7.27 -1.43
N GLN A 94 -18.77 -8.30 -0.68
CA GLN A 94 -19.63 -9.46 -0.42
C GLN A 94 -20.93 -9.07 0.29
N SER A 95 -20.85 -8.19 1.28
CA SER A 95 -22.02 -7.70 2.02
C SER A 95 -22.98 -6.91 1.12
N GLN A 96 -22.44 -6.05 0.24
CA GLN A 96 -23.24 -5.31 -0.74
C GLN A 96 -23.96 -6.23 -1.73
N LEU A 97 -23.27 -7.26 -2.23
CA LEU A 97 -23.87 -8.26 -3.12
C LEU A 97 -25.01 -9.04 -2.46
N ILE A 98 -24.86 -9.41 -1.18
CA ILE A 98 -25.91 -10.08 -0.42
C ILE A 98 -27.14 -9.17 -0.28
N GLN A 99 -26.94 -7.90 0.10
CA GLN A 99 -28.03 -6.95 0.26
C GLN A 99 -28.83 -6.72 -1.03
N GLN A 100 -28.13 -6.50 -2.15
CA GLN A 100 -28.76 -6.31 -3.47
C GLN A 100 -29.62 -7.52 -3.89
N ASN A 101 -29.16 -8.74 -3.62
CA ASN A 101 -29.91 -9.96 -3.93
C ASN A 101 -31.12 -10.19 -3.00
N THR A 102 -31.11 -9.64 -1.79
CA THR A 102 -32.23 -9.75 -0.83
C THR A 102 -33.32 -8.70 -1.02
N SER A 103 -32.99 -7.49 -1.50
CA SER A 103 -33.98 -6.42 -1.72
C SER A 103 -34.81 -6.58 -3.00
N GLY A 104 -34.43 -7.52 -3.88
CA GLY A 104 -35.15 -7.84 -5.12
C GLY A 104 -36.15 -8.99 -5.02
N ARG A 105 -36.47 -9.47 -3.81
CA ARG A 105 -37.50 -10.50 -3.55
C ARG A 105 -38.68 -9.93 -2.78
#